data_AF-A0A3D1XQJ7-F1
#
_entry.id   AF-A0A3D1XQJ7-F1
#
_cell.length_a   1.000
_cell.length_b   1.000
_cell.length_c   1.000
_cell.angle_alpha   90.00
_cell.angle_beta   90.00
_cell.angle_gamma   90.00
#
_symmetry.space_group_name_H-M   'P 1'
#
loop_
_entity.id
_entity.type
_entity.pdbx_description
1 polymer ?
#
loop_
_entity_poly.entity_id
_entity_poly.type
_entity_poly.pdbx_seq_one_letter_code
_entity_poly.pdbx_strand_id
1 'polypeptide(L)' 'MKKIGIFCKQKPNIDAKIVSELAQWLESKNCTVYLEPDTADLIGKNPSTSKEEVATNSDLVIVLGGDGTLL' A
#
# COMPACT_ATOMS: atom_id res chain seq x y z
N MET A 1 8.83 14.79 -5.14
CA MET A 1 8.74 13.35 -4.80
C MET A 1 7.26 13.04 -4.65
N LYS A 2 6.71 12.08 -5.40
CA LYS A 2 5.27 11.76 -5.30
C LYS A 2 5.02 10.82 -4.13
N LYS A 3 3.93 11.03 -3.40
CA LYS A 3 3.51 10.24 -2.25
C LYS A 3 2.41 9.26 -2.67
N ILE A 4 2.64 7.97 -2.46
CA ILE A 4 1.73 6.92 -2.90
C ILE A 4 1.35 6.05 -1.71
N GLY A 5 0.06 5.93 -1.45
CA GLY A 5 -0.51 5.04 -0.45
C GLY A 5 -0.85 3.69 -1.07
N ILE A 6 -0.55 2.59 -0.39
CA ILE A 6 -0.93 1.24 -0.82
C ILE A 6 -1.83 0.61 0.23
N PHE A 7 -2.97 0.10 -0.23
CA PHE A 7 -3.93 -0.64 0.57
C PHE A 7 -4.12 -2.01 -0.07
N CYS A 8 -3.98 -3.06 0.72
CA CYS A 8 -4.24 -4.44 0.30
C CYS A 8 -5.28 -5.04 1.23
N LYS A 9 -6.54 -5.12 0.78
CA LYS A 9 -7.54 -5.88 1.55
C LYS A 9 -7.32 -7.36 1.29
N GLN A 10 -7.01 -8.11 2.34
CA GLN A 10 -6.85 -9.56 2.29
C GLN A 10 -8.14 -10.23 1.79
N LYS A 11 -8.18 -10.52 0.49
CA LYS A 11 -8.87 -11.69 -0.06
C LYS A 11 -7.84 -12.82 -0.12
N PRO A 12 -8.24 -14.10 -0.10
CA PRO A 12 -7.31 -15.25 -0.04
C PRO A 12 -6.29 -15.37 -1.20
N ASN A 13 -6.20 -14.41 -2.12
CA ASN A 13 -5.50 -14.53 -3.40
C ASN A 13 -4.44 -13.46 -3.67
N ILE A 14 -4.21 -12.45 -2.81
CA ILE A 14 -3.12 -11.48 -3.06
C ILE A 14 -1.86 -11.96 -2.35
N ASP A 15 -0.86 -12.30 -3.15
CA ASP A 15 0.47 -12.69 -2.67
C ASP A 15 1.21 -11.46 -2.11
N ALA A 16 1.71 -11.57 -0.88
CA ALA A 16 2.56 -10.57 -0.23
C ALA A 16 3.76 -10.17 -1.10
N LYS A 17 4.26 -11.09 -1.93
CA LYS A 17 5.34 -10.81 -2.89
C LYS A 17 4.99 -9.70 -3.87
N ILE A 18 3.75 -9.68 -4.38
CA ILE A 18 3.30 -8.65 -5.33
C ILE A 18 3.27 -7.27 -4.65
N VAL A 19 2.78 -7.21 -3.41
CA VAL A 19 2.73 -5.96 -2.62
C VAL A 19 4.15 -5.44 -2.37
N SER A 20 5.07 -6.33 -1.98
CA SER A 20 6.46 -5.99 -1.74
C SER A 20 7.18 -5.52 -3.00
N GLU A 21 7.00 -6.22 -4.13
CA GLU A 21 7.59 -5.84 -5.42
C GLU A 21 7.05 -4.50 -5.92
N LEU A 22 5.74 -4.23 -5.76
CA LEU A 22 5.16 -2.94 -6.12
C LEU A 22 5.75 -1.80 -5.27
N ALA A 23 5.84 -1.99 -3.95
CA ALA A 23 6.41 -0.98 -3.06
C ALA A 23 7.87 -0.66 -3.44
N GLN A 24 8.70 -1.69 -3.64
CA GLN A 24 10.09 -1.52 -4.05
C GLN A 24 10.20 -0.84 -5.43
N TRP A 25 9.34 -1.21 -6.37
CA TRP A 25 9.32 -0.60 -7.68
C TRP A 25 9.00 0.90 -7.61
N LEU A 26 8.00 1.30 -6.82
CA LEU A 26 7.65 2.71 -6.61
C LEU A 26 8.77 3.50 -5.92
N GLU A 27 9.38 2.92 -4.89
CA GLU A 27 10.55 3.49 -4.21
C GLU A 27 11.70 3.71 -5.21
N SER A 28 11.96 2.74 -6.11
CA SER A 28 12.96 2.87 -7.19
C SER A 28 12.65 3.98 -8.21
N LYS A 29 11.39 4.40 -8.31
CA LYS A 29 10.93 5.52 -9.14
C LYS A 29 10.94 6.86 -8.41
N ASN A 30 11.63 6.94 -7.27
CA ASN A 30 11.73 8.16 -6.46
C ASN A 30 10.35 8.61 -5.93
N CYS A 31 9.52 7.65 -5.53
CA CYS A 31 8.24 7.88 -4.83
C CYS A 31 8.39 7.57 -3.34
N THR A 32 7.64 8.29 -2.50
CA THR A 32 7.44 7.95 -1.10
C THR A 32 6.27 6.98 -1.01
N VAL A 33 6.49 5.78 -0.45
CA VAL A 33 5.43 4.78 -0.28
C VAL A 33 4.94 4.78 1.16
N TYR A 34 3.63 4.94 1.32
CA TYR A 34 2.92 4.75 2.59
C TYR A 34 2.13 3.46 2.52
N LEU A 35 2.30 2.60 3.52
CA LEU A 35 1.56 1.36 3.62
C LEU A 35 0.50 1.51 4.71
N GLU A 36 -0.72 1.15 4.36
CA GLU A 36 -1.77 0.97 5.36
C GLU A 36 -1.37 -0.16 6.36
N PRO A 37 -1.72 -0.08 7.65
CA PRO A 37 -1.30 -1.04 8.67
C PRO A 37 -1.41 -2.52 8.30
N ASP A 38 -2.58 -2.99 7.87
CA ASP A 38 -2.75 -4.41 7.50
C ASP A 38 -1.88 -4.79 6.28
N THR A 39 -1.66 -3.82 5.39
CA THR A 39 -0.80 -3.96 4.20
C THR A 39 0.68 -4.02 4.57
N ALA A 40 1.11 -3.25 5.56
CA ALA A 40 2.48 -3.26 6.08
C ALA A 40 2.76 -4.59 6.78
N ASP A 41 1.84 -5.04 7.63
CA ASP A 41 1.90 -6.32 8.34
C ASP A 41 1.97 -7.51 7.36
N LEU A 42 1.20 -7.46 6.26
CA LEU A 42 1.20 -8.50 5.21
C LEU A 42 2.60 -8.77 4.63
N ILE A 43 3.44 -7.73 4.50
CA ILE A 43 4.80 -7.86 3.97
C ILE A 43 5.89 -7.79 5.04
N GLY A 44 5.51 -7.87 6.32
CA GLY A 44 6.43 -7.84 7.46
C GLY A 44 7.17 -6.49 7.64
N LYS A 45 6.56 -5.38 7.19
CA LYS A 45 7.07 -4.03 7.43
C LYS A 45 6.28 -3.36 8.55
N ASN A 46 6.93 -2.51 9.33
CA ASN A 46 6.21 -1.64 10.27
C ASN A 46 5.45 -0.56 9.49
N PRO A 47 4.17 -0.32 9.80
CA PRO A 47 3.45 0.80 9.21
C PRO A 47 4.07 2.12 9.64
N SER A 48 4.17 3.05 8.71
CA SER A 48 4.73 4.38 8.98
C SER A 48 3.71 5.34 9.62
N THR A 49 2.41 5.04 9.54
CA THR A 49 1.32 5.99 9.78
C THR A 49 -0.03 5.26 9.87
N SER A 50 -1.09 5.91 10.38
CA SER A 50 -2.44 5.33 10.42
C SER A 50 -3.07 5.24 9.02
N LYS A 51 -4.13 4.44 8.87
CA LYS A 51 -4.89 4.32 7.62
C LYS A 51 -5.37 5.69 7.07
N GLU A 52 -5.92 6.52 7.95
CA GLU A 52 -6.42 7.87 7.62
C GLU A 52 -5.28 8.78 7.19
N GLU A 53 -4.13 8.66 7.83
CA GLU A 53 -2.93 9.41 7.48
C GLU A 53 -2.35 8.96 6.13
N VAL A 54 -2.38 7.66 5.80
CA VAL A 54 -2.00 7.16 4.46
C VAL A 54 -2.87 7.84 3.39
N ALA A 55 -4.19 7.83 3.56
CA ALA A 55 -5.10 8.43 2.60
C ALA A 55 -4.93 9.95 2.48
N THR A 56 -4.73 10.64 3.61
CA THR A 56 -4.61 12.11 3.65
C THR A 56 -3.28 12.60 3.07
N ASN A 57 -2.19 11.86 3.28
CA ASN A 57 -0.84 12.29 2.88
C ASN A 57 -0.43 11.81 1.48
N SER A 58 -1.23 10.99 0.82
CA SER A 58 -0.90 10.44 -0.49
C SER A 58 -1.45 11.29 -1.63
N ASP A 59 -0.63 11.52 -2.66
CA ASP A 59 -1.07 12.14 -3.92
C ASP A 59 -1.88 11.14 -4.77
N LEU A 60 -1.65 9.85 -4.55
CA LEU A 60 -2.33 8.73 -5.20
C LEU A 60 -2.47 7.58 -4.21
N VAL A 61 -3.64 6.96 -4.17
CA VAL A 61 -3.86 5.71 -3.42
C VAL A 61 -4.03 4.57 -4.43
N ILE A 62 -3.21 3.53 -4.28
CA ILE A 62 -3.32 2.28 -5.01
C ILE A 62 -3.96 1.26 -4.08
N VAL A 63 -5.05 0.66 -4.56
CA VAL A 63 -5.78 -0.35 -3.82
C VAL A 63 -5.69 -1.67 -4.56
N LEU A 64 -5.06 -2.66 -3.92
CA LEU A 64 -4.93 -4.02 -4.41
C LEU A 64 -6.05 -4.87 -3.82
N GLY A 65 -6.95 -5.34 -4.68
CA GLY A 65 -8.16 -6.03 -4.30
C GLY A 65 -9.05 -6.38 -5.50
N GLY A 66 -10.32 -6.69 -5.25
CA GLY A 66 -11.30 -7.00 -6.30
C GLY A 66 -12.48 -6.04 -6.29
N ASP A 67 -13.63 -6.48 -6.82
CA ASP A 67 -14.78 -5.64 -7.19
C ASP A 67 -15.47 -4.81 -6.08
N GLY A 68 -14.99 -4.84 -4.84
CA GLY A 68 -15.52 -4.05 -3.72
C GLY A 68 -14.45 -3.34 -2.90
N THR A 69 -13.22 -3.22 -3.40
CA THR A 69 -12.10 -2.72 -2.59
C THR A 69 -12.03 -1.19 -2.52
N LEU A 70 -12.71 -0.49 -3.45
CA LEU A 70 -12.83 0.97 -3.47
C LEU A 70 -14.29 1.40 -3.17
N LEU A 71 -14.80 1.01 -2.01
CA LEU A 71 -16.14 1.37 -1.51
C LEU A 71 -16.04 2.01 -0.13
#